data_AF-A0A1F8MBL1-F1
#
_entry.id   AF-A0A1F8MBL1-F1
#
_cell.length_a   1.000
_cell.length_b   1.000
_cell.length_c   1.000
_cell.angle_alpha   90.00
_cell.angle_beta   90.00
_cell.angle_gamma   90.00
#
_symmetry.space_group_name_H-M   'P 1'
#
loop_
_entity.id
_entity.type
_entity.pdbx_description
1 polymer ?
#
loop_
_entity_poly.entity_id
_entity_poly.type
_entity_poly.pdbx_seq_one_letter_code
_entity_poly.pdbx_strand_id
1 'polypeptide(L)'
;MKVSEVPKYLHIESRTARYILCVLFGIIVADGLISQFLVTGGYGSEGNPFLMSLVGSESFLAIKIAGAFLATLLLWIKYNTNPRLVNAVAVVALGFYTAIVYWNLFVFVFSLV
;
A
#
# COMPACT_ATOMS: atom_id res chain seq x y z
N MET A 1 -13.93 -6.56 -33.22
CA MET A 1 -13.07 -6.21 -32.07
C MET A 1 -12.34 -7.47 -31.63
N LYS A 2 -11.00 -7.54 -31.78
CA LYS A 2 -10.21 -8.61 -31.17
C LYS A 2 -10.20 -8.35 -29.67
N VAL A 3 -10.88 -9.19 -28.90
CA VAL A 3 -10.81 -9.18 -27.43
C VAL A 3 -9.33 -9.32 -27.09
N SER A 4 -8.74 -8.33 -26.43
CA SER A 4 -7.33 -8.41 -26.05
C SER A 4 -7.20 -9.58 -25.09
N GLU A 5 -6.64 -10.69 -25.57
CA GLU A 5 -6.27 -11.78 -24.69
C GLU A 5 -5.26 -11.24 -23.69
N VAL A 6 -5.68 -11.19 -22.42
CA VAL A 6 -4.81 -10.73 -21.34
C VAL A 6 -3.59 -11.66 -21.32
N PRO A 7 -2.36 -11.13 -21.43
CA PRO A 7 -1.16 -11.94 -21.47
C PRO A 7 -1.11 -12.94 -20.31
N LYS A 8 -0.70 -14.20 -20.58
CA LYS A 8 -0.66 -15.27 -19.57
C LYS A 8 0.11 -14.89 -18.29
N TYR A 9 1.13 -14.04 -18.40
CA TYR A 9 1.90 -13.56 -17.25
C TYR A 9 1.15 -12.57 -16.35
N LEU A 10 0.04 -11.98 -16.81
CA LEU A 10 -0.87 -11.16 -16.00
C LEU A 10 -1.98 -12.00 -15.36
N HIS A 11 -2.06 -13.30 -15.66
CA HIS A 11 -3.03 -14.18 -15.04
C HIS A 11 -2.42 -14.85 -13.79
N ILE A 12 -2.88 -14.47 -12.60
CA ILE A 12 -2.61 -15.21 -11.36
C ILE A 12 -3.75 -16.20 -11.16
N GLU A 13 -3.49 -17.51 -11.15
CA GLU A 13 -4.55 -18.50 -10.90
C GLU A 13 -4.98 -18.57 -9.43
N SER A 14 -4.05 -18.30 -8.51
CA SER A 14 -4.32 -18.32 -7.08
C SER A 14 -5.17 -17.14 -6.63
N ARG A 15 -6.41 -17.41 -6.22
CA ARG A 15 -7.31 -16.40 -5.63
C ARG A 15 -6.69 -15.74 -4.39
N THR A 16 -6.02 -16.53 -3.55
CA THR A 16 -5.37 -16.03 -2.33
C THR A 16 -4.30 -15.00 -2.64
N ALA A 17 -3.45 -15.25 -3.64
CA ALA A 17 -2.42 -14.30 -4.03
C ALA A 17 -3.00 -12.99 -4.57
N ARG A 18 -4.09 -13.07 -5.35
CA ARG A 18 -4.83 -11.87 -5.80
C ARG A 18 -5.34 -11.06 -4.61
N TYR A 19 -5.97 -11.70 -3.63
CA TYR A 19 -6.46 -11.01 -2.45
C TYR A 19 -5.34 -10.39 -1.62
N ILE A 20 -4.23 -11.11 -1.40
CA ILE A 20 -3.08 -10.57 -0.66
C ILE A 20 -2.53 -9.31 -1.35
N LEU A 21 -2.38 -9.32 -2.68
CA LEU A 21 -1.87 -8.15 -3.40
C LEU A 21 -2.88 -6.99 -3.38
N CYS A 22 -4.18 -7.26 -3.52
CA CYS A 22 -5.22 -6.23 -3.40
C CYS A 22 -5.27 -5.62 -1.99
N VAL A 23 -5.18 -6.44 -0.94
CA VAL A 23 -5.14 -5.97 0.45
C VAL A 23 -3.86 -5.20 0.71
N LEU A 24 -2.71 -5.66 0.19
CA LEU A 24 -1.44 -4.96 0.29
C LEU A 24 -1.49 -3.59 -0.40
N PHE A 25 -2.11 -3.49 -1.57
CA PHE A 25 -2.34 -2.19 -2.21
C PHE A 25 -3.21 -1.29 -1.31
N GLY A 26 -4.35 -1.82 -0.86
CA GLY A 26 -5.30 -1.06 -0.04
C GLY A 26 -4.70 -0.55 1.28
N ILE A 27 -3.88 -1.37 1.95
CA ILE A 27 -3.29 -0.98 3.24
C ILE A 27 -2.23 0.10 3.09
N ILE A 28 -1.46 0.12 1.99
CA ILE A 28 -0.48 1.18 1.70
C ILE A 28 -1.19 2.49 1.38
N VAL A 29 -2.30 2.43 0.64
CA VAL A 29 -3.13 3.61 0.35
C VAL A 29 -3.79 4.13 1.64
N ALA A 30 -4.32 3.24 2.49
CA ALA A 30 -4.92 3.60 3.77
C ALA A 30 -3.92 4.28 4.70
N ASP A 31 -2.70 3.75 4.80
CA ASP A 31 -1.60 4.39 5.52
C ASP A 31 -1.36 5.83 5.04
N GLY A 32 -1.24 6.04 3.73
CA GLY A 32 -1.09 7.38 3.15
C GLY A 32 -2.26 8.32 3.44
N LEU A 33 -3.50 7.84 3.33
CA LEU A 33 -4.70 8.61 3.64
C LEU A 33 -4.75 9.04 5.11
N ILE A 34 -4.47 8.12 6.02
CA ILE A 34 -4.52 8.40 7.46
C ILE A 34 -3.39 9.38 7.84
N SER A 35 -2.16 9.17 7.37
CA SER A 35 -1.05 10.11 7.59
C SER A 35 -1.39 11.51 7.07
N GLN A 36 -1.91 11.61 5.84
CA GLN A 36 -2.29 12.90 5.28
C GLN A 36 -3.36 13.58 6.12
N PHE A 37 -4.41 12.85 6.52
CA PHE A 37 -5.49 13.38 7.35
C PHE A 37 -5.01 13.84 8.73
N LEU A 38 -4.15 13.06 9.38
CA LEU A 38 -3.58 13.40 10.69
C LEU A 38 -2.78 14.68 10.65
N VAL A 39 -1.92 14.84 9.64
CA VAL A 39 -1.04 16.00 9.57
C VAL A 39 -1.75 17.25 9.05
N THR A 40 -2.63 17.13 8.04
CA THR A 40 -3.41 18.30 7.57
C THR A 40 -4.45 18.74 8.60
N GLY A 41 -4.99 17.82 9.38
CA GLY A 41 -5.92 18.11 10.48
C GLY A 41 -5.24 18.63 11.75
N GLY A 42 -3.90 18.64 11.83
CA GLY A 42 -3.16 19.08 13.02
C GLY A 42 -3.19 18.10 14.21
N TYR A 43 -3.65 16.86 13.99
CA TYR A 43 -3.77 15.82 15.02
C TYR A 43 -2.48 15.02 15.26
N GLY A 44 -1.45 15.25 14.45
CA GLY A 44 -0.16 14.56 14.57
C GLY A 44 0.92 15.21 13.71
N SER A 45 2.17 14.76 13.91
CA SER A 45 3.32 15.12 13.09
C SER A 45 3.92 13.87 12.48
N GLU A 46 4.35 13.94 11.22
CA GLU A 46 4.94 12.81 10.54
C GLU A 46 6.33 12.50 11.12
N GLY A 47 6.50 11.33 11.73
CA GLY A 47 7.77 10.92 12.33
C GLY A 47 8.86 10.54 11.32
N ASN A 48 8.51 10.38 10.03
CA ASN A 48 9.46 10.03 8.98
C ASN A 48 10.07 11.29 8.35
N PRO A 49 11.38 11.55 8.51
CA PRO A 49 12.02 12.79 8.04
C PRO A 49 11.89 13.02 6.53
N PHE A 50 11.85 11.93 5.74
CA PHE A 50 11.69 12.01 4.28
C PHE A 50 10.26 12.36 3.87
N LEU A 51 9.28 11.89 4.64
CA LEU A 51 7.88 12.15 4.34
C LEU A 51 7.41 13.48 4.94
N MET A 52 8.08 13.98 5.99
CA MET A 52 7.73 15.23 6.67
C MET A 52 7.69 16.44 5.73
N SER A 53 8.53 16.48 4.69
CA SER A 53 8.54 17.58 3.69
C SER A 53 7.48 17.43 2.59
N LEU A 54 6.93 16.22 2.42
CA LEU A 54 5.91 15.92 1.41
C LEU A 54 4.51 15.85 2.01
N VAL A 55 4.39 15.43 3.27
CA VAL A 55 3.13 15.29 3.98
C VAL A 55 2.44 16.66 4.11
N GLY A 56 1.18 16.72 3.68
CA GLY A 56 0.39 17.95 3.57
C GLY A 56 0.31 18.52 2.16
N SER A 57 1.18 18.10 1.24
CA SER A 57 1.03 18.38 -0.20
C SER A 57 0.08 17.39 -0.87
N GLU A 58 -0.67 17.82 -1.88
CA GLU A 58 -1.51 16.90 -2.68
C GLU A 58 -0.67 15.80 -3.38
N SER A 59 0.61 16.07 -3.62
CA SER A 59 1.53 15.14 -4.26
C SER A 59 1.87 13.92 -3.40
N PHE A 60 1.80 14.02 -2.06
CA PHE A 60 2.14 12.92 -1.17
C PHE A 60 1.27 11.68 -1.41
N LEU A 61 -0.05 11.87 -1.43
CA LEU A 61 -0.99 10.78 -1.65
C LEU A 61 -0.86 10.21 -3.06
N ALA A 62 -0.72 11.07 -4.06
CA ALA A 62 -0.54 10.65 -5.45
C ALA A 62 0.72 9.78 -5.62
N ILE A 63 1.85 10.17 -5.01
CA ILE A 63 3.09 9.40 -5.03
C ILE A 63 2.92 8.07 -4.30
N LYS A 64 2.26 8.05 -3.13
CA LYS A 64 1.99 6.79 -2.40
C LYS A 64 1.11 5.85 -3.19
N ILE A 65 0.03 6.34 -3.81
CA ILE A 65 -0.87 5.54 -4.65
C ILE A 65 -0.10 5.00 -5.86
N ALA A 66 0.65 5.84 -6.57
CA ALA A 66 1.44 5.43 -7.72
C ALA A 66 2.52 4.39 -7.35
N GLY A 67 3.21 4.60 -6.23
CA GLY A 67 4.21 3.67 -5.71
C GLY A 67 3.60 2.34 -5.28
N ALA A 68 2.47 2.37 -4.57
CA ALA A 68 1.72 1.17 -4.19
C ALA A 68 1.24 0.38 -5.42
N PHE A 69 0.71 1.09 -6.41
CA PHE A 69 0.27 0.49 -7.67
C PHE A 69 1.44 -0.17 -8.40
N LEU A 70 2.57 0.54 -8.55
CA LEU A 70 3.76 0.00 -9.20
C LEU A 70 4.32 -1.22 -8.45
N ALA A 71 4.42 -1.14 -7.13
CA ALA A 71 4.92 -2.22 -6.29
C ALA A 71 4.05 -3.48 -6.39
N THR A 72 2.73 -3.32 -6.28
CA THR A 72 1.79 -4.44 -6.39
C THR A 72 1.73 -5.02 -7.81
N LEU A 73 1.84 -4.18 -8.84
CA LEU A 73 1.96 -4.63 -10.23
C LEU A 73 3.26 -5.41 -10.48
N LEU A 74 4.39 -4.97 -9.93
CA LEU A 74 5.67 -5.68 -10.06
C LEU A 74 5.61 -7.06 -9.37
N LEU A 75 5.02 -7.13 -8.17
CA LEU A 75 4.79 -8.40 -7.49
C LEU A 75 3.83 -9.29 -8.28
N TRP A 76 2.80 -8.71 -8.89
CA TRP A 76 1.85 -9.43 -9.74
C TRP A 76 2.53 -10.09 -10.94
N ILE A 77 3.38 -9.35 -11.66
CA ILE A 77 4.12 -9.88 -12.82
C ILE A 77 5.11 -10.97 -12.37
N LYS A 78 5.82 -10.75 -11.25
CA LYS A 78 6.80 -11.72 -10.72
C LYS A 78 6.17 -12.97 -10.10
N TYR A 79 4.88 -12.94 -9.75
CA TYR A 79 4.20 -14.06 -9.11
C TYR A 79 4.27 -15.32 -9.96
N ASN A 80 4.12 -15.18 -11.28
CA ASN A 80 4.15 -16.31 -12.21
C ASN A 80 5.55 -16.91 -12.41
N THR A 81 6.62 -16.17 -12.09
CA THR A 81 7.99 -16.68 -12.12
C THR A 81 8.38 -17.35 -10.80
N ASN A 82 8.05 -16.74 -9.67
CA ASN A 82 8.41 -17.27 -8.35
C ASN A 82 7.37 -16.94 -7.27
N PRO A 83 6.30 -17.75 -7.15
CA PRO A 83 5.17 -17.45 -6.28
C PRO A 83 5.52 -17.50 -4.79
N ARG A 84 6.49 -18.33 -4.40
CA ARG A 84 6.93 -18.46 -3.00
C ARG A 84 7.58 -17.18 -2.49
N LEU A 85 8.47 -16.59 -3.29
CA LEU A 85 9.13 -15.33 -2.95
C LEU A 85 8.14 -14.17 -2.88
N VAL A 86 7.25 -14.07 -3.87
CA VAL A 86 6.23 -13.01 -3.88
C VAL A 86 5.31 -13.10 -2.68
N ASN A 87 4.84 -14.30 -2.32
CA ASN A 87 4.01 -14.47 -1.12
C ASN A 87 4.75 -14.09 0.17
N ALA A 88 6.02 -14.51 0.32
CA ALA A 88 6.81 -14.15 1.49
C ALA A 88 6.97 -12.62 1.61
N VAL A 89 7.35 -11.96 0.52
CA VAL A 89 7.48 -10.49 0.48
C VAL A 89 6.14 -9.81 0.76
N ALA A 90 5.06 -10.26 0.14
CA ALA A 90 3.74 -9.66 0.31
C ALA A 90 3.22 -9.81 1.75
N VAL A 91 3.42 -10.96 2.39
CA VAL A 91 3.01 -11.19 3.79
C VAL A 91 3.84 -10.35 4.75
N VAL A 92 5.16 -10.28 4.57
CA VAL A 92 6.04 -9.43 5.40
C VAL A 92 5.66 -7.96 5.24
N ALA A 93 5.49 -7.50 4.01
CA ALA A 93 5.07 -6.12 3.73
C ALA A 93 3.68 -5.84 4.32
N LEU A 94 2.73 -6.77 4.19
CA LEU A 94 1.39 -6.63 4.74
C LEU A 94 1.44 -6.51 6.27
N GLY A 95 2.21 -7.35 6.95
CA GLY A 95 2.37 -7.26 8.40
C GLY A 95 2.98 -5.93 8.84
N PHE A 96 4.01 -5.46 8.13
CA PHE A 96 4.65 -4.18 8.39
C PHE A 96 3.68 -3.00 8.22
N TYR A 97 2.98 -2.91 7.09
CA TYR A 97 2.01 -1.85 6.85
C TYR A 97 0.79 -1.94 7.78
N THR A 98 0.41 -3.13 8.22
CA THR A 98 -0.65 -3.29 9.23
C THR A 98 -0.24 -2.65 10.56
N ALA A 99 1.02 -2.86 10.99
CA ALA A 99 1.53 -2.23 12.21
C ALA A 99 1.56 -0.70 12.09
N ILE A 100 1.95 -0.16 10.93
CA ILE A 100 1.94 1.28 10.67
C ILE A 100 0.52 1.85 10.71
N VAL A 101 -0.42 1.24 9.97
CA VAL A 101 -1.82 1.70 9.97
C VAL A 101 -2.41 1.64 11.36
N TYR A 102 -2.14 0.56 12.11
CA TYR A 102 -2.59 0.43 13.49
C TYR A 102 -2.02 1.54 14.39
N TRP A 103 -0.72 1.83 14.25
CA TRP A 103 -0.09 2.94 14.97
C TRP A 103 -0.73 4.29 14.64
N ASN A 104 -0.96 4.57 13.35
CA ASN A 104 -1.58 5.82 12.92
C ASN A 104 -3.03 5.95 13.44
N LEU A 105 -3.80 4.85 13.42
CA LEU A 105 -5.14 4.83 14.02
C LEU A 105 -5.10 5.04 15.54
N PHE A 106 -4.11 4.47 16.23
CA PHE A 106 -3.93 4.66 17.66
C PHE A 106 -3.66 6.14 17.99
N VAL A 107 -2.73 6.77 17.25
CA VAL A 107 -2.45 8.22 17.39
C VAL A 107 -3.71 9.03 17.10
N PHE A 108 -4.46 8.69 16.05
CA PHE A 108 -5.71 9.38 15.72
C PHE A 108 -6.74 9.33 16.86
N VAL A 109 -6.99 8.15 17.41
CA VAL A 109 -7.94 7.97 18.52
C VAL A 109 -7.45 8.72 19.77
N PHE A 110 -6.16 8.67 20.08
CA PHE A 110 -5.61 9.37 21.23
C PHE A 110 -5.70 10.89 21.09
N SER A 111 -5.44 11.44 19.90
CA SER A 111 -5.54 12.88 19.64
C SER A 111 -6.97 13.43 19.65
N LEU A 112 -7.99 12.57 19.62
CA LEU A 112 -9.41 12.96 19.70
C LEU A 112 -9.94 13.01 21.15
N VAL A 113 -9.23 12.43 22.12
CA VAL A 113 -9.61 12.36 23.54
C VAL A 113 -8.91 13.44 24.34
#